data_AF-G0EQL2-F1
#
_entry.id   AF-G0EQL2-F1
#
_cell.length_a   1.000
_cell.length_b   1.000
_cell.length_c   1.000
_cell.angle_alpha   90.00
_cell.angle_beta   90.00
_cell.angle_gamma   90.00
#
_symmetry.space_group_name_H-M   'P 1'
#
loop_
_entity.id
_entity.type
_entity.pdbx_description
1 polymer ?
#
loop_
_entity_poly.entity_id
_entity_poly.type
_entity_poly.pdbx_seq_one_letter_code
_entity_poly.pdbx_strand_id
1 'polypeptide(L)'
;MDFISKLISSHKQFNNISIIPTGSKRNRTDINYMEYLNIFLILDDTTNTSDTRKFKSSILELIKNNDLYSNKVNVTSSSLILEYESEKIVLIPSFKNLDNNVEGALVTDSNEKNEIFYPKLDNRNFDKKEHDCGANFINLIKLFKNLFLAFSAEIKYINELTPAITEALIWNLPNEYFQFKDYADAILKALDYIYQRIASDDYMSLSEINDIKVLFSSRNNMDRKELLKALYKLKQFIHENI
;
A
#
# COMPACT_ATOMS: atom_id res chain seq x y z
N MET A 1 -1.52 -3.43 -17.91
CA MET A 1 -0.33 -4.31 -17.74
C MET A 1 0.41 -4.50 -19.06
N ASP A 2 -0.27 -4.88 -20.15
CA ASP A 2 0.33 -5.11 -21.48
C ASP A 2 1.19 -3.96 -22.00
N PHE A 3 0.78 -2.72 -21.78
CA PHE A 3 1.58 -1.54 -22.14
C PHE A 3 2.95 -1.53 -21.44
N ILE A 4 2.99 -1.77 -20.13
CA ILE A 4 4.24 -1.75 -19.35
C ILE A 4 5.11 -2.94 -19.75
N SER A 5 4.50 -4.11 -19.94
CA SER A 5 5.21 -5.28 -20.45
C SER A 5 5.83 -4.99 -21.82
N LYS A 6 5.12 -4.33 -22.75
CA LYS A 6 5.66 -3.93 -24.07
C LYS A 6 6.78 -2.89 -23.96
N LEU A 7 6.61 -1.89 -23.10
CA LEU A 7 7.62 -0.87 -22.85
C LEU A 7 8.93 -1.52 -22.36
N ILE A 8 8.84 -2.44 -21.39
CA ILE A 8 9.99 -3.09 -20.77
C ILE A 8 10.60 -4.16 -21.69
N SER A 9 9.79 -5.04 -22.28
CA SER A 9 10.25 -6.16 -23.12
C SER A 9 10.97 -5.73 -24.40
N SER A 10 10.73 -4.50 -24.86
CA SER A 10 11.47 -3.92 -25.98
C SER A 10 12.97 -3.69 -25.70
N HIS A 11 13.41 -3.77 -24.43
CA HIS A 11 14.80 -3.62 -24.04
C HIS A 11 15.48 -4.94 -23.65
N LYS A 12 16.42 -5.37 -24.51
CA LYS A 12 17.20 -6.62 -24.38
C LYS A 12 18.02 -6.75 -23.08
N GLN A 13 18.24 -5.66 -22.34
CA GLN A 13 18.94 -5.69 -21.05
C GLN A 13 18.06 -6.21 -19.89
N PHE A 14 16.75 -6.35 -20.11
CA PHE A 14 15.78 -6.65 -19.06
C PHE A 14 15.11 -8.03 -19.23
N ASN A 15 15.91 -9.08 -19.41
CA ASN A 15 15.37 -10.42 -19.71
C ASN A 15 14.73 -11.12 -18.49
N ASN A 16 14.85 -10.57 -17.27
CA ASN A 16 14.39 -11.19 -16.02
C ASN A 16 13.65 -10.20 -15.09
N ILE A 17 12.67 -9.44 -15.60
CA ILE A 17 11.85 -8.56 -14.76
C ILE A 17 10.50 -9.21 -14.45
N SER A 18 10.17 -9.32 -13.16
CA SER A 18 8.79 -9.57 -12.70
C SER A 18 8.04 -8.25 -12.58
N ILE A 19 6.81 -8.19 -13.12
CA ILE A 19 5.95 -7.01 -13.06
C ILE A 19 4.79 -7.32 -12.11
N ILE A 20 4.78 -6.72 -10.92
CA ILE A 20 3.83 -7.04 -9.86
C ILE A 20 2.95 -5.81 -9.54
N PRO A 21 1.66 -5.81 -9.90
CA PRO A 21 0.73 -4.76 -9.51
C PRO A 21 0.33 -4.90 -8.04
N THR A 22 0.13 -3.77 -7.34
CA THR A 22 -0.25 -3.74 -5.93
C THR A 22 -0.98 -2.44 -5.55
N GLY A 23 -1.34 -2.31 -4.27
CA GLY A 23 -2.06 -1.18 -3.70
C GLY A 23 -3.55 -1.14 -4.06
N SER A 24 -4.19 -0.02 -3.74
CA SER A 24 -5.64 0.08 -3.70
C SER A 24 -6.35 -0.32 -4.99
N LYS A 25 -5.86 0.14 -6.14
CA LYS A 25 -6.45 -0.21 -7.45
C LYS A 25 -6.39 -1.71 -7.76
N ARG A 26 -5.29 -2.38 -7.39
CA ARG A 26 -5.16 -3.84 -7.56
C ARG A 26 -6.12 -4.57 -6.64
N ASN A 27 -6.23 -4.08 -5.40
CA ASN A 27 -7.07 -4.66 -4.35
C ASN A 27 -8.56 -4.27 -4.47
N ARG A 28 -8.92 -3.40 -5.42
CA ARG A 28 -10.26 -2.82 -5.59
C ARG A 28 -10.77 -2.10 -4.34
N THR A 29 -9.86 -1.50 -3.58
CA THR A 29 -10.11 -0.75 -2.35
C THR A 29 -9.91 0.77 -2.54
N ASP A 30 -9.68 1.23 -3.78
CA ASP A 30 -9.59 2.63 -4.12
C ASP A 30 -10.94 3.34 -3.94
N ILE A 31 -10.91 4.55 -3.41
CA ILE A 31 -12.07 5.42 -3.19
C ILE A 31 -11.97 6.75 -3.95
N ASN A 32 -10.79 7.06 -4.51
CA ASN A 32 -10.60 8.27 -5.31
C ASN A 32 -9.67 8.02 -6.51
N TYR A 33 -9.79 8.87 -7.52
CA TYR A 33 -8.99 8.79 -8.76
C TYR A 33 -7.50 9.10 -8.56
N MET A 34 -7.12 9.67 -7.41
CA MET A 34 -5.73 10.00 -7.07
C MET A 34 -4.98 8.82 -6.44
N GLU A 35 -5.64 7.72 -6.10
CA GLU A 35 -4.99 6.48 -5.70
C GLU A 35 -4.43 5.79 -6.95
N TYR A 36 -3.12 5.79 -7.09
CA TYR A 36 -2.45 5.28 -8.29
C TYR A 36 -2.35 3.76 -8.31
N LEU A 37 -2.26 3.20 -9.53
CA LEU A 37 -1.86 1.81 -9.71
C LEU A 37 -0.36 1.68 -9.42
N ASN A 38 0.01 0.94 -8.38
CA ASN A 38 1.41 0.72 -8.02
C ASN A 38 1.90 -0.56 -8.71
N ILE A 39 3.08 -0.49 -9.32
CA ILE A 39 3.66 -1.62 -10.05
C ILE A 39 5.14 -1.72 -9.69
N PHE A 40 5.48 -2.82 -9.03
CA PHE A 40 6.87 -3.21 -8.81
C PHE A 40 7.43 -3.81 -10.08
N LEU A 41 8.58 -3.28 -10.51
CA LEU A 41 9.43 -3.86 -11.54
C LEU A 41 10.60 -4.51 -10.82
N ILE A 42 10.53 -5.82 -10.62
CA ILE A 42 11.50 -6.57 -9.81
C ILE A 42 12.48 -7.25 -10.77
N LEU A 43 13.68 -6.72 -10.86
CA LEU A 43 14.76 -7.34 -11.63
C LEU A 43 15.41 -8.44 -10.80
N ASP A 44 15.43 -9.65 -11.35
CA ASP A 44 16.18 -10.79 -10.81
C ASP A 44 17.65 -10.69 -11.26
N ASP A 45 18.38 -9.80 -10.59
CA ASP A 45 19.81 -9.57 -10.83
C ASP A 45 20.63 -10.21 -9.70
N THR A 46 21.44 -11.20 -10.05
CA THR A 46 22.30 -11.93 -9.11
C THR A 46 23.61 -11.19 -8.81
N THR A 47 23.85 -10.01 -9.39
CA THR A 47 25.13 -9.30 -9.30
C THR A 47 25.34 -8.51 -8.00
N ASN A 48 24.56 -8.79 -6.94
CA ASN A 48 24.74 -8.21 -5.60
C ASN A 48 24.62 -6.67 -5.56
N THR A 49 23.85 -6.09 -6.48
CA THR A 49 23.58 -4.65 -6.48
C THR A 49 22.59 -4.30 -5.37
N SER A 50 23.00 -3.46 -4.42
CA SER A 50 22.16 -3.01 -3.30
C SER A 50 21.51 -1.64 -3.54
N ASP A 51 21.67 -1.08 -4.74
CA ASP A 51 21.22 0.28 -5.09
C ASP A 51 20.40 0.26 -6.39
N THR A 52 19.08 0.46 -6.25
CA THR A 52 18.15 0.39 -7.37
C THR A 52 18.08 1.69 -8.20
N ARG A 53 18.77 2.76 -7.81
CA ARG A 53 18.69 4.06 -8.49
C ARG A 53 19.17 3.99 -9.94
N LYS A 54 20.20 3.19 -10.23
CA LYS A 54 20.67 2.98 -11.61
C LYS A 54 19.58 2.31 -12.45
N PHE A 55 18.92 1.29 -11.91
CA PHE A 55 17.82 0.63 -12.58
C PHE A 55 16.63 1.58 -12.80
N LYS A 56 16.30 2.42 -11.81
CA LYS A 56 15.30 3.49 -11.98
C LYS A 56 15.66 4.45 -13.12
N SER A 57 16.92 4.87 -13.22
CA SER A 57 17.39 5.73 -14.31
C SER A 57 17.26 5.05 -15.68
N SER A 58 17.55 3.75 -15.78
CA SER A 58 17.38 3.00 -17.03
C SER A 58 15.90 2.88 -17.46
N ILE A 59 14.98 2.68 -16.51
CA ILE A 59 13.54 2.72 -16.81
C ILE A 59 13.08 4.13 -17.22
N LEU A 60 13.62 5.18 -16.60
CA LEU A 60 13.31 6.56 -16.99
C LEU A 60 13.79 6.87 -18.40
N GLU A 61 15.01 6.48 -18.76
CA GLU A 61 15.56 6.65 -20.11
C GLU A 61 14.70 5.92 -21.14
N LEU A 62 14.29 4.69 -20.83
CA LEU A 62 13.35 3.91 -21.63
C LEU A 62 12.05 4.66 -21.93
N ILE A 63 11.44 5.25 -20.90
CA ILE A 63 10.20 6.03 -21.05
C ILE A 63 10.45 7.28 -21.89
N LYS A 64 11.57 7.99 -21.65
CA LYS A 64 11.94 9.20 -22.38
C LYS A 64 12.24 8.98 -23.85
N ASN A 65 12.74 7.80 -24.20
CA ASN A 65 12.99 7.39 -25.59
C ASN A 65 11.71 6.97 -26.34
N ASN A 66 10.55 6.97 -25.67
CA ASN A 66 9.26 6.71 -26.29
C ASN A 66 8.50 8.03 -26.49
N ASP A 67 8.34 8.45 -27.75
CA ASP A 67 7.71 9.73 -28.12
C ASP A 67 6.30 9.94 -27.52
N LEU A 68 5.56 8.86 -27.27
CA LEU A 68 4.20 8.94 -26.70
C LEU A 68 4.18 9.31 -25.21
N TYR A 69 5.28 9.05 -24.50
CA TYR A 69 5.35 9.12 -23.03
C TYR A 69 6.50 9.97 -22.51
N SER A 70 7.35 10.50 -23.38
CA SER A 70 8.57 11.24 -23.00
C SER A 70 8.33 12.41 -22.05
N ASN A 71 7.19 13.11 -22.21
CA ASN A 71 6.76 14.23 -21.37
C ASN A 71 5.70 13.85 -20.32
N LYS A 72 5.45 12.55 -20.12
CA LYS A 72 4.38 12.03 -19.24
C LYS A 72 4.91 11.32 -18.00
N VAL A 73 6.18 11.54 -17.66
CA VAL A 73 6.83 10.88 -16.53
C VAL A 73 7.37 11.89 -15.53
N ASN A 74 6.95 11.73 -14.27
CA ASN A 74 7.46 12.48 -13.15
C ASN A 74 8.35 11.58 -12.29
N VAL A 75 9.53 12.07 -11.92
CA VAL A 75 10.48 11.32 -11.08
C VAL A 75 10.20 11.64 -9.62
N THR A 76 10.11 10.62 -8.77
CA THR A 76 10.04 10.76 -7.31
C THR A 76 11.30 10.17 -6.66
N SER A 77 11.36 10.20 -5.32
CA SER A 77 12.49 9.70 -4.54
C SER A 77 12.88 8.27 -4.93
N SER A 78 11.93 7.34 -4.95
CA SER A 78 12.18 5.91 -5.21
C SER A 78 11.42 5.35 -6.42
N SER A 79 10.55 6.13 -7.06
CA SER A 79 9.65 5.65 -8.12
C SER A 79 9.54 6.63 -9.29
N LEU A 80 8.82 6.20 -10.33
CA LEU A 80 8.45 7.01 -11.49
C LEU A 80 6.92 7.03 -11.59
N ILE A 81 6.32 8.21 -11.69
CA ILE A 81 4.88 8.36 -11.92
C ILE A 81 4.68 8.60 -13.41
N LEU A 82 4.11 7.62 -14.09
CA LEU A 82 3.80 7.66 -15.51
C LEU A 82 2.31 7.97 -15.72
N GLU A 83 2.02 9.01 -16.49
CA GLU A 83 0.69 9.31 -16.97
C GLU A 83 0.38 8.45 -18.20
N TYR A 84 -0.65 7.62 -18.08
CA TYR A 84 -1.10 6.70 -19.11
C TYR A 84 -2.60 6.86 -19.28
N GLU A 85 -3.04 7.34 -20.44
CA GLU A 85 -4.43 7.71 -20.72
C GLU A 85 -4.96 8.69 -19.65
N SER A 86 -6.05 8.35 -18.96
CA SER A 86 -6.62 9.14 -17.86
C SER A 86 -6.14 8.69 -16.48
N GLU A 87 -5.10 7.86 -16.40
CA GLU A 87 -4.60 7.29 -15.16
C GLU A 87 -3.13 7.64 -14.88
N LYS A 88 -2.76 7.51 -13.61
CA LYS A 88 -1.38 7.59 -13.15
C LYS A 88 -0.94 6.23 -12.61
N ILE A 89 0.22 5.80 -13.06
CA ILE A 89 0.84 4.52 -12.71
C ILE A 89 2.16 4.83 -12.01
N VAL A 90 2.35 4.27 -10.82
CA VAL A 90 3.62 4.34 -10.10
C VAL A 90 4.44 3.11 -10.47
N LEU A 91 5.53 3.31 -11.19
CA LEU A 91 6.54 2.29 -11.46
C LEU A 91 7.58 2.33 -10.34
N ILE A 92 7.84 1.19 -9.72
CA ILE A 92 8.76 1.04 -8.60
C ILE A 92 9.88 0.08 -9.02
N PRO A 93 10.98 0.60 -9.58
CA PRO A 93 12.15 -0.20 -9.96
C PRO A 93 12.83 -0.77 -8.71
N SER A 94 13.01 -2.08 -8.71
CA SER A 94 13.42 -2.84 -7.52
C SER A 94 14.28 -4.03 -7.89
N PHE A 95 15.08 -4.50 -6.94
CA PHE A 95 15.81 -5.75 -7.08
C PHE A 95 15.16 -6.83 -6.25
N LYS A 96 15.19 -8.05 -6.77
CA LYS A 96 14.74 -9.22 -6.02
C LYS A 96 15.60 -9.36 -4.77
N ASN A 97 14.95 -9.48 -3.62
CA ASN A 97 15.59 -9.76 -2.35
C ASN A 97 14.96 -11.03 -1.77
N LEU A 98 15.79 -11.98 -1.32
CA LEU A 98 15.30 -13.23 -0.73
C LEU A 98 15.76 -13.27 0.73
N ASP A 99 14.79 -13.28 1.64
CA ASP A 99 15.03 -13.46 3.07
C ASP A 99 14.18 -14.62 3.59
N ASN A 100 14.81 -15.63 4.18
CA ASN A 100 14.15 -16.84 4.71
C ASN A 100 13.11 -17.48 3.75
N ASN A 101 13.45 -17.59 2.46
CA ASN A 101 12.58 -18.07 1.36
C ASN A 101 11.35 -17.20 1.06
N VAL A 102 11.28 -15.98 1.60
CA VAL A 102 10.29 -14.97 1.22
C VAL A 102 10.92 -14.03 0.20
N GLU A 103 10.25 -13.86 -0.93
CA GLU A 103 10.65 -12.91 -1.96
C GLU A 103 10.14 -11.51 -1.62
N GLY A 104 11.09 -10.60 -1.41
CA GLY A 104 10.90 -9.16 -1.32
C GLY A 104 11.45 -8.41 -2.53
N ALA A 105 11.19 -7.11 -2.54
CA ALA A 105 11.62 -6.14 -3.51
C ALA A 105 12.42 -5.05 -2.77
N LEU A 106 13.74 -5.07 -2.93
CA LEU A 106 14.62 -4.00 -2.45
C LEU A 106 14.38 -2.75 -3.29
N VAL A 107 14.24 -1.60 -2.63
CA VAL A 107 14.07 -0.27 -3.25
C VAL A 107 14.98 0.72 -2.55
N THR A 108 15.71 1.52 -3.32
CA THR A 108 16.59 2.58 -2.82
C THR A 108 15.98 3.95 -3.11
N ASP A 109 15.88 4.79 -2.07
CA ASP A 109 15.37 6.15 -2.19
C ASP A 109 16.44 7.14 -2.67
N SER A 110 16.09 8.42 -2.86
CA SER A 110 17.05 9.44 -3.31
C SER A 110 18.15 9.74 -2.29
N ASN A 111 17.95 9.39 -1.02
CA ASN A 111 18.87 9.57 0.09
C ASN A 111 19.70 8.31 0.39
N GLU A 112 19.72 7.35 -0.55
CA GLU A 112 20.47 6.08 -0.43
C GLU A 112 19.95 5.15 0.65
N LYS A 113 18.74 5.40 1.16
CA LYS A 113 18.10 4.53 2.12
C LYS A 113 17.44 3.36 1.39
N ASN A 114 17.77 2.17 1.84
CA ASN A 114 17.20 0.93 1.36
C ASN A 114 15.97 0.52 2.18
N GLU A 115 14.93 0.09 1.48
CA GLU A 115 13.76 -0.54 2.07
C GLU A 115 13.37 -1.79 1.28
N ILE A 116 12.99 -2.85 1.99
CA ILE A 116 12.47 -4.09 1.39
C ILE A 116 10.95 -4.04 1.45
N PHE A 117 10.27 -4.26 0.33
CA PHE A 117 8.83 -4.42 0.23
C PHE A 117 8.48 -5.88 -0.09
N TYR A 118 7.25 -6.32 0.19
CA TYR A 118 6.84 -7.71 -0.05
C TYR A 118 5.58 -7.80 -0.92
N PRO A 119 5.58 -7.22 -2.14
CA PRO A 119 4.36 -7.03 -2.93
C PRO A 119 3.66 -8.35 -3.31
N LYS A 120 4.41 -9.43 -3.53
CA LYS A 120 3.83 -10.76 -3.79
C LYS A 120 3.13 -11.32 -2.55
N LEU A 121 3.72 -11.11 -1.37
CA LEU A 121 3.16 -11.56 -0.10
C LEU A 121 1.95 -10.72 0.30
N ASP A 122 2.02 -9.39 0.17
CA ASP A 122 0.90 -8.49 0.39
C ASP A 122 -0.31 -8.92 -0.47
N ASN A 123 -0.10 -9.13 -1.77
CA ASN A 123 -1.16 -9.57 -2.68
C ASN A 123 -1.74 -10.94 -2.27
N ARG A 124 -0.89 -11.92 -1.96
CA ARG A 124 -1.32 -13.27 -1.55
C ARG A 124 -2.14 -13.23 -0.27
N ASN A 125 -1.69 -12.47 0.72
CA ASN A 125 -2.35 -12.33 2.01
C ASN A 125 -3.68 -11.62 1.83
N PHE A 126 -3.72 -10.53 1.07
CA PHE A 126 -4.95 -9.82 0.73
C PHE A 126 -5.97 -10.74 0.05
N ASP A 127 -5.56 -11.47 -1.00
CA ASP A 127 -6.43 -12.40 -1.73
C ASP A 127 -7.01 -13.49 -0.82
N LYS A 128 -6.18 -14.02 0.10
CA LYS A 128 -6.63 -15.01 1.07
C LYS A 128 -7.72 -14.43 1.99
N LYS A 129 -7.51 -13.25 2.56
CA LYS A 129 -8.51 -12.65 3.46
C LYS A 129 -9.77 -12.22 2.70
N GLU A 130 -9.65 -11.75 1.46
CA GLU A 130 -10.79 -11.51 0.58
C GLU A 130 -11.57 -12.80 0.34
N HIS A 131 -10.89 -13.92 0.05
CA HIS A 131 -11.54 -15.21 -0.12
C HIS A 131 -12.29 -15.65 1.15
N ASP A 132 -11.66 -15.50 2.32
CA ASP A 132 -12.22 -15.94 3.60
C ASP A 132 -13.38 -15.05 4.10
N CYS A 133 -13.34 -13.74 3.82
CA CYS A 133 -14.26 -12.74 4.37
C CYS A 133 -15.27 -12.19 3.34
N GLY A 134 -15.06 -12.49 2.06
CA GLY A 134 -15.87 -12.02 0.94
C GLY A 134 -15.84 -10.49 0.75
N ALA A 135 -16.86 -9.98 0.07
CA ALA A 135 -16.96 -8.57 -0.30
C ALA A 135 -16.98 -7.61 0.90
N ASN A 136 -17.40 -8.08 2.08
CA ASN A 136 -17.42 -7.27 3.30
C ASN A 136 -16.03 -6.79 3.72
N PHE A 137 -14.96 -7.55 3.45
CA PHE A 137 -13.59 -7.11 3.71
C PHE A 137 -13.22 -5.86 2.89
N ILE A 138 -13.43 -5.91 1.57
CA ILE A 138 -13.17 -4.78 0.67
C ILE A 138 -14.07 -3.59 1.01
N ASN A 139 -15.35 -3.84 1.28
CA ASN A 139 -16.32 -2.79 1.57
C ASN A 139 -15.97 -2.07 2.88
N LEU A 140 -15.55 -2.81 3.91
CA LEU A 140 -15.14 -2.21 5.18
C LEU A 140 -13.89 -1.34 5.01
N ILE A 141 -12.90 -1.78 4.22
CA ILE A 141 -11.73 -0.95 3.88
C ILE A 141 -12.19 0.37 3.23
N LYS A 142 -13.04 0.30 2.20
CA LYS A 142 -13.53 1.50 1.49
C LYS A 142 -14.28 2.45 2.42
N LEU A 143 -15.12 1.90 3.31
CA LEU A 143 -15.85 2.70 4.29
C LEU A 143 -14.90 3.41 5.25
N PHE A 144 -13.89 2.72 5.78
CA PHE A 144 -12.91 3.33 6.67
C PHE A 144 -12.04 4.38 5.96
N LYS A 145 -11.65 4.15 4.70
CA LYS A 145 -10.94 5.17 3.91
C LYS A 145 -11.80 6.43 3.73
N ASN A 146 -13.08 6.27 3.38
CA ASN A 146 -14.01 7.40 3.24
C ASN A 146 -14.23 8.12 4.56
N LEU A 147 -14.40 7.37 5.65
CA LEU A 147 -14.58 7.90 7.00
C LEU A 147 -13.35 8.74 7.39
N PHE A 148 -12.15 8.19 7.30
CA PHE A 148 -10.94 8.92 7.67
C PHE A 148 -10.72 10.14 6.78
N LEU A 149 -11.00 10.03 5.47
CA LEU A 149 -10.94 11.19 4.58
C LEU A 149 -11.95 12.29 4.95
N ALA A 150 -13.19 11.92 5.27
CA ALA A 150 -14.23 12.89 5.64
C ALA A 150 -13.86 13.67 6.91
N PHE A 151 -13.23 13.00 7.89
CA PHE A 151 -12.86 13.62 9.16
C PHE A 151 -11.43 14.17 9.19
N SER A 152 -10.65 14.05 8.11
CA SER A 152 -9.22 14.45 8.12
C SER A 152 -9.00 15.94 8.34
N ALA A 153 -9.99 16.78 7.99
CA ALA A 153 -9.95 18.22 8.22
C ALA A 153 -10.36 18.63 9.65
N GLU A 154 -11.17 17.82 10.34
CA GLU A 154 -11.79 18.14 11.63
C GLU A 154 -11.10 17.46 12.83
N ILE A 155 -10.47 16.33 12.57
CA ILE A 155 -9.77 15.51 13.57
C ILE A 155 -8.32 15.39 13.15
N LYS A 156 -7.47 16.22 13.78
CA LYS A 156 -6.02 16.14 13.65
C LYS A 156 -5.55 14.69 13.91
N TYR A 157 -4.55 14.23 13.17
CA TYR A 157 -3.97 12.87 13.20
C TYR A 157 -4.78 11.78 12.48
N ILE A 158 -6.06 11.99 12.15
CA ILE A 158 -6.74 11.09 11.20
C ILE A 158 -6.10 11.18 9.81
N ASN A 159 -5.56 12.34 9.44
CA ASN A 159 -4.81 12.53 8.20
C ASN A 159 -3.51 11.71 8.11
N GLU A 160 -3.00 11.15 9.22
CA GLU A 160 -1.86 10.22 9.20
C GLU A 160 -2.28 8.81 8.76
N LEU A 161 -3.58 8.49 8.79
CA LEU A 161 -4.13 7.22 8.33
C LEU A 161 -4.23 7.19 6.81
N THR A 162 -3.08 7.04 6.16
CA THR A 162 -3.01 6.86 4.71
C THR A 162 -3.85 5.67 4.25
N PRO A 163 -4.22 5.58 2.95
CA PRO A 163 -4.95 4.43 2.43
C PRO A 163 -4.29 3.07 2.74
N ALA A 164 -2.95 3.00 2.68
CA ALA A 164 -2.20 1.79 2.99
C ALA A 164 -2.23 1.44 4.49
N ILE A 165 -2.14 2.44 5.38
CA ILE A 165 -2.27 2.24 6.83
C ILE A 165 -3.69 1.79 7.16
N THR A 166 -4.70 2.38 6.51
CA THR A 166 -6.10 1.99 6.68
C THR A 166 -6.33 0.53 6.28
N GLU A 167 -5.80 0.12 5.12
CA GLU A 167 -5.84 -1.29 4.70
C GLU A 167 -5.17 -2.22 5.71
N ALA A 168 -4.01 -1.85 6.25
CA ALA A 168 -3.32 -2.61 7.28
C ALA A 168 -4.11 -2.67 8.61
N LEU A 169 -4.78 -1.60 9.03
CA LEU A 169 -5.63 -1.63 10.23
C LEU A 169 -6.80 -2.60 10.08
N ILE A 170 -7.46 -2.59 8.92
CA ILE A 170 -8.57 -3.50 8.62
C ILE A 170 -8.09 -4.94 8.41
N TRP A 171 -6.88 -5.14 7.84
CA TRP A 171 -6.23 -6.45 7.74
C TRP A 171 -6.13 -7.17 9.09
N ASN A 172 -5.81 -6.42 10.16
CA ASN A 172 -5.65 -6.96 11.50
C ASN A 172 -6.96 -7.30 12.22
N LEU A 173 -8.13 -7.01 11.64
CA LEU A 173 -9.40 -7.45 12.22
C LEU A 173 -9.56 -8.97 12.08
N PRO A 174 -9.99 -9.69 13.13
CA PRO A 174 -10.37 -11.10 13.02
C PRO A 174 -11.46 -11.34 11.98
N ASN A 175 -11.49 -12.51 11.35
CA ASN A 175 -12.37 -12.76 10.20
C ASN A 175 -13.88 -12.66 10.56
N GLU A 176 -14.24 -12.93 11.81
CA GLU A 176 -15.61 -12.78 12.34
C GLU A 176 -16.13 -11.34 12.28
N TYR A 177 -15.25 -10.33 12.27
CA TYR A 177 -15.64 -8.92 12.11
C TYR A 177 -16.18 -8.59 10.72
N PHE A 178 -16.07 -9.51 9.76
CA PHE A 178 -16.63 -9.36 8.41
C PHE A 178 -17.96 -10.10 8.23
N GLN A 179 -18.46 -10.79 9.26
CA GLN A 179 -19.73 -11.50 9.25
C GLN A 179 -20.88 -10.62 9.76
N PHE A 180 -21.17 -9.53 9.05
CA PHE A 180 -22.23 -8.60 9.41
C PHE A 180 -23.23 -8.38 8.28
N LYS A 181 -24.42 -7.90 8.65
CA LYS A 181 -25.48 -7.47 7.72
C LYS A 181 -25.71 -5.97 7.74
N ASP A 182 -25.30 -5.30 8.82
CA ASP A 182 -25.42 -3.88 9.01
C ASP A 182 -24.03 -3.25 9.07
N TYR A 183 -23.80 -2.28 8.18
CA TYR A 183 -22.53 -1.57 8.10
C TYR A 183 -22.32 -0.61 9.27
N ALA A 184 -23.38 -0.04 9.86
CA ALA A 184 -23.24 0.87 10.98
C ALA A 184 -22.65 0.15 12.21
N ASP A 185 -23.25 -0.98 12.59
CA ASP A 185 -22.76 -1.85 13.64
C ASP A 185 -21.34 -2.38 13.36
N ALA A 186 -21.06 -2.76 12.10
CA ALA A 186 -19.73 -3.23 11.70
C ALA A 186 -18.64 -2.16 11.87
N ILE A 187 -18.92 -0.92 11.46
CA ILE A 187 -17.99 0.21 11.62
C ILE A 187 -17.70 0.45 13.10
N LEU A 188 -18.73 0.49 13.95
CA LEU A 188 -18.57 0.72 15.39
C LEU A 188 -17.75 -0.39 16.05
N LYS A 189 -18.04 -1.66 15.76
CA LYS A 189 -17.30 -2.82 16.27
C LYS A 189 -15.84 -2.83 15.80
N ALA A 190 -15.62 -2.57 14.51
CA ALA A 190 -14.27 -2.52 13.95
C ALA A 190 -13.46 -1.36 14.56
N LEU A 191 -14.05 -0.17 14.69
CA LEU A 191 -13.40 0.98 15.30
C LEU A 191 -13.05 0.73 16.77
N ASP A 192 -13.94 0.08 17.52
CA ASP A 192 -13.69 -0.31 18.91
C ASP A 192 -12.55 -1.32 19.02
N TYR A 193 -12.52 -2.35 18.18
CA TYR A 193 -11.43 -3.32 18.14
C TYR A 193 -10.09 -2.65 17.80
N ILE A 194 -10.06 -1.83 16.74
CA ILE A 194 -8.85 -1.10 16.33
C ILE A 194 -8.34 -0.23 17.49
N TYR A 195 -9.23 0.54 18.12
CA TYR A 195 -8.87 1.37 19.26
C TYR A 195 -8.28 0.53 20.41
N GLN A 196 -8.95 -0.55 20.81
CA GLN A 196 -8.49 -1.41 21.90
C GLN A 196 -7.15 -2.08 21.60
N ARG A 197 -6.93 -2.56 20.38
CA ARG A 197 -5.64 -3.16 19.99
C ARG A 197 -4.51 -2.14 20.02
N ILE A 198 -4.74 -0.93 19.51
CA ILE A 198 -3.73 0.14 19.56
C ILE A 198 -3.49 0.59 21.02
N ALA A 199 -4.52 0.62 21.86
CA ALA A 199 -4.42 0.98 23.27
C ALA A 199 -3.74 -0.09 24.13
N SER A 200 -3.76 -1.35 23.70
CA SER A 200 -3.14 -2.46 24.42
C SER A 200 -1.60 -2.42 24.43
N ASP A 201 -0.98 -3.13 25.37
CA ASP A 201 0.47 -3.28 25.43
C ASP A 201 1.04 -4.08 24.24
N ASP A 202 0.18 -4.83 23.56
CA ASP A 202 0.51 -5.71 22.43
C ASP A 202 0.28 -5.04 21.06
N TYR A 203 0.18 -3.71 20.99
CA TYR A 203 -0.04 -2.98 19.73
C TYR A 203 1.06 -3.22 18.67
N MET A 204 2.26 -3.65 19.08
CA MET A 204 3.37 -4.00 18.18
C MET A 204 3.16 -5.32 17.43
N SER A 205 2.15 -6.11 17.80
CA SER A 205 1.73 -7.28 17.00
C SER A 205 0.92 -6.90 15.77
N LEU A 206 0.42 -5.66 15.69
CA LEU A 206 -0.29 -5.19 14.51
C LEU A 206 0.68 -5.11 13.33
N SER A 207 0.35 -5.80 12.26
CA SER A 207 1.20 -5.94 11.07
C SER A 207 0.70 -5.13 9.88
N GLU A 208 1.57 -4.89 8.92
CA GLU A 208 1.15 -4.63 7.54
C GLU A 208 0.63 -5.92 6.90
N ILE A 209 -0.03 -5.83 5.74
CA ILE A 209 -0.70 -6.97 5.09
C ILE A 209 0.24 -8.18 4.91
N ASN A 210 1.54 -7.95 4.67
CA ASN A 210 2.53 -9.01 4.52
C ASN A 210 2.84 -9.81 5.80
N ASP A 211 2.35 -9.41 6.98
CA ASP A 211 2.64 -10.02 8.29
C ASP A 211 4.13 -10.05 8.70
N ILE A 212 5.01 -9.38 7.94
CA ILE A 212 6.45 -9.28 8.26
C ILE A 212 6.74 -7.93 8.91
N LYS A 213 6.21 -6.85 8.34
CA LYS A 213 6.44 -5.50 8.85
C LYS A 213 5.44 -5.14 9.95
N VAL A 214 5.96 -4.59 11.04
CA VAL A 214 5.15 -4.05 12.13
C VAL A 214 4.53 -2.72 11.72
N LEU A 215 3.21 -2.60 11.89
CA LEU A 215 2.43 -1.43 11.52
C LEU A 215 2.82 -0.19 12.33
N PHE A 216 3.03 -0.33 13.64
CA PHE A 216 3.47 0.75 14.53
C PHE A 216 5.00 0.82 14.68
N SER A 217 5.72 0.62 13.59
CA SER A 217 7.18 0.79 13.55
C SER A 217 7.57 2.25 13.31
N SER A 218 8.84 2.57 13.61
CA SER A 218 9.43 3.89 13.31
C SER A 218 9.36 4.27 11.82
N ARG A 219 9.17 3.28 10.94
CA ARG A 219 8.98 3.45 9.50
C ARG A 219 7.69 4.20 9.16
N ASN A 220 6.59 3.81 9.81
CA ASN A 220 5.29 4.45 9.60
C ASN A 220 5.14 5.73 10.43
N ASN A 221 5.98 5.91 11.45
CA ASN A 221 6.14 7.15 12.23
C ASN A 221 4.81 7.75 12.75
N MET A 222 3.87 6.88 13.14
CA MET A 222 2.58 7.30 13.68
C MET A 222 2.71 7.65 15.17
N ASP A 223 2.17 8.79 15.59
CA ASP A 223 2.06 9.12 17.01
C ASP A 223 0.88 8.34 17.62
N ARG A 224 1.21 7.22 18.28
CA ARG A 224 0.23 6.33 18.93
C ARG A 224 -0.73 7.07 19.85
N LYS A 225 -0.24 8.00 20.67
CA LYS A 225 -1.06 8.68 21.68
C LYS A 225 -2.06 9.61 21.00
N GLU A 226 -1.60 10.36 20.02
CA GLU A 226 -2.46 11.29 19.30
C GLU A 226 -3.44 10.56 18.37
N LEU A 227 -3.03 9.45 17.75
CA LEU A 227 -3.93 8.58 17.00
C LEU A 227 -5.05 8.01 17.88
N LEU A 228 -4.74 7.55 19.10
CA LEU A 228 -5.76 7.08 20.04
C LEU A 228 -6.77 8.18 20.39
N LYS A 229 -6.32 9.41 20.65
CA LYS A 229 -7.23 10.54 20.87
C LYS A 229 -8.11 10.81 19.65
N ALA A 230 -7.54 10.75 18.45
CA ALA A 230 -8.26 10.96 17.20
C ALA A 230 -9.34 9.89 16.97
N LEU A 231 -9.00 8.61 17.15
CA LEU A 231 -9.94 7.49 17.04
C LEU A 231 -11.04 7.56 18.11
N TYR A 232 -10.70 7.98 19.34
CA TYR A 232 -11.69 8.17 20.40
C TYR A 232 -12.68 9.29 20.04
N LYS A 233 -12.19 10.44 19.56
CA LYS A 233 -13.05 11.55 19.11
C LYS A 233 -13.96 11.12 17.95
N LEU A 234 -13.42 10.38 16.99
CA LEU A 234 -14.19 9.83 15.87
C LEU A 234 -15.28 8.86 16.37
N LYS A 235 -14.95 7.97 17.30
CA LYS A 235 -15.90 7.03 17.91
C LYS A 235 -17.04 7.75 18.61
N GLN A 236 -16.76 8.83 19.33
CA GLN A 236 -17.80 9.66 19.98
C GLN A 236 -18.70 10.31 18.93
N PHE A 237 -18.12 10.91 17.89
CA PHE A 237 -18.89 11.55 16.83
C PHE A 237 -19.86 10.57 16.15
N ILE A 238 -19.39 9.36 15.83
CA ILE A 238 -20.23 8.34 15.19
C ILE A 238 -21.36 7.89 16.12
N HIS A 239 -21.09 7.66 17.42
CA HIS A 239 -22.14 7.30 18.39
C HIS A 239 -23.19 8.38 18.59
N GLU A 240 -22.84 9.65 18.46
CA GLU A 240 -23.76 10.76 18.68
C GLU A 240 -24.66 11.04 17.45
N ASN A 241 -24.30 10.52 16.27
CA ASN A 241 -24.94 10.88 14.98
C ASN A 241 -25.49 9.69 14.19
N ILE A 242 -25.42 8.47 14.72
CA ILE A 242 -26.03 7.24 14.18
C ILE A 242 -27.02 6.71 15.21
#